data_AF-A0A8X7W3T9-F1
#
_entry.id   AF-A0A8X7W3T9-F1
#
_cell.length_a   1.000
_cell.length_b   1.000
_cell.length_c   1.000
_cell.angle_alpha   90.00
_cell.angle_beta   90.00
_cell.angle_gamma   90.00
#
_symmetry.space_group_name_H-M   'P 1'
#
loop_
_entity.id
_entity.type
_entity.pdbx_description
1 polymer ?
#
loop_
_entity_poly.entity_id
_entity_poly.type
_entity_poly.pdbx_seq_one_letter_code
_entity_poly.pdbx_strand_id
1 'polypeptide(L)'
;MTDGYSGSDLKNLCVTAAHRPIREILEKEKKERSVAQAENRPMPQLYNSTDIRPLNMNDFKTGHEQVCASVSSDSSNMNELQQWNELYGEGGSRKKTSLSYFM
;
A
#
# COMPACT_ATOMS: atom_id res chain seq x y z
N MET A 1 -0.37 3.19 12.77
CA MET A 1 -0.44 1.99 11.88
C MET A 1 0.51 2.20 10.73
N THR A 2 0.38 3.26 9.94
CA THR A 2 1.20 3.50 8.75
C THR A 2 2.32 4.52 8.97
N ASP A 3 2.93 4.54 10.15
CA ASP A 3 4.04 5.43 10.44
C ASP A 3 5.28 5.00 9.62
N GLY A 4 5.93 5.95 8.95
CA GLY A 4 7.05 5.67 8.03
C GLY A 4 6.66 5.22 6.62
N TYR A 5 5.36 5.07 6.32
CA TYR A 5 4.91 4.72 4.98
C TYR A 5 4.99 5.93 4.05
N SER A 6 5.54 5.72 2.86
CA SER A 6 5.45 6.68 1.77
C SER A 6 4.05 6.68 1.15
N GLY A 7 3.75 7.70 0.34
CA GLY A 7 2.49 7.73 -0.42
C GLY A 7 2.32 6.52 -1.36
N SER A 8 3.42 5.95 -1.86
CA SER A 8 3.40 4.72 -2.67
C SER A 8 2.99 3.51 -1.83
N ASP A 9 3.50 3.41 -0.60
CA ASP A 9 3.16 2.32 0.31
C ASP A 9 1.68 2.38 0.70
N LEU A 10 1.17 3.58 0.96
CA LEU A 10 -0.26 3.79 1.23
C LEU A 10 -1.14 3.42 0.03
N LYS A 11 -0.71 3.76 -1.20
CA LYS A 11 -1.40 3.33 -2.41
C LYS A 11 -1.43 1.80 -2.50
N ASN A 12 -0.30 1.14 -2.28
CA ASN A 12 -0.20 -0.32 -2.34
C ASN A 12 -1.01 -1.01 -1.25
N LEU A 13 -1.06 -0.44 -0.05
CA LEU A 13 -1.93 -0.87 1.04
C LEU A 13 -3.40 -0.84 0.61
N CYS A 14 -3.87 0.28 0.07
CA CYS A 14 -5.25 0.43 -0.41
C CYS A 14 -5.57 -0.55 -1.56
N VAL A 15 -4.66 -0.72 -2.51
CA VAL A 15 -4.79 -1.69 -3.61
C VAL A 15 -4.90 -3.11 -3.07
N THR A 16 -4.08 -3.46 -2.09
CA THR A 16 -4.07 -4.80 -1.48
C THR A 16 -5.37 -5.08 -0.73
N ALA A 17 -5.87 -4.10 0.05
CA ALA A 17 -7.15 -4.17 0.73
C ALA A 17 -8.32 -4.31 -0.27
N ALA A 18 -8.35 -3.50 -1.33
CA ALA A 18 -9.38 -3.53 -2.37
C ALA A 18 -9.45 -4.87 -3.12
N HIS A 19 -8.32 -5.53 -3.33
CA HIS A 19 -8.28 -6.84 -3.97
C HIS A 19 -8.72 -7.99 -3.06
N ARG A 20 -8.87 -7.79 -1.75
CA ARG A 20 -9.21 -8.88 -0.84
C ARG A 20 -10.64 -9.41 -1.04
N PRO A 21 -11.70 -8.59 -1.08
CA PRO A 21 -13.05 -9.06 -1.39
C PRO A 21 -13.13 -9.83 -2.71
N ILE A 22 -12.38 -9.39 -3.73
CA ILE A 22 -12.33 -10.05 -5.04
C ILE A 22 -11.69 -11.44 -4.92
N ARG A 23 -10.56 -11.56 -4.21
CA ARG A 23 -9.90 -12.84 -3.94
C ARG A 23 -10.79 -13.83 -3.19
N GLU A 24 -11.56 -13.35 -2.22
CA GLU A 24 -12.49 -14.19 -1.45
C GLU A 24 -13.56 -14.84 -2.35
N ILE A 25 -14.08 -14.09 -3.33
CA ILE A 25 -15.03 -14.63 -4.32
C ILE A 25 -14.36 -15.67 -5.21
N LEU A 26 -13.18 -15.36 -5.75
CA LEU A 26 -12.45 -16.30 -6.63
C LEU A 26 -12.13 -17.62 -5.92
N GLU A 27 -11.74 -17.56 -4.64
CA GLU A 27 -11.51 -18.76 -3.83
C GLU A 27 -12.82 -19.53 -3.56
N LYS A 28 -13.93 -18.82 -3.32
CA LYS A 28 -15.25 -19.44 -3.16
C LYS A 28 -15.69 -20.15 -4.43
N GLU A 29 -15.53 -19.52 -5.60
CA GLU A 29 -15.81 -20.12 -6.91
C GLU A 29 -15.00 -21.38 -7.15
N LYS A 30 -13.69 -21.31 -6.88
CA LYS A 30 -12.78 -22.44 -7.04
C LYS A 30 -13.20 -23.62 -6.15
N LYS A 31 -13.58 -23.34 -4.90
CA LYS A 31 -14.06 -24.36 -3.96
C LYS A 31 -15.39 -24.98 -4.42
N GLU A 32 -16.37 -24.17 -4.79
CA GLU A 32 -17.69 -24.63 -5.25
C GLU A 32 -17.57 -25.47 -6.54
N ARG A 33 -16.70 -25.05 -7.48
CA ARG A 33 -16.38 -25.84 -8.67
C ARG A 33 -15.78 -27.19 -8.32
N SER A 34 -14.84 -27.24 -7.38
CA SER A 34 -14.20 -28.49 -6.96
C SER A 34 -15.20 -29.48 -6.33
N VAL A 35 -16.16 -28.97 -5.56
CA VAL A 35 -17.23 -29.78 -4.94
C VAL A 35 -18.22 -30.28 -6.00
N ALA A 36 -18.63 -29.42 -6.94
CA ALA A 36 -19.53 -29.82 -8.01
C ALA A 36 -18.91 -30.92 -8.89
N GLN A 37 -17.61 -30.82 -9.18
CA GLN A 37 -16.87 -31.85 -9.91
C GLN A 37 -16.80 -33.18 -9.14
N ALA A 38 -16.51 -33.14 -7.84
CA ALA A 38 -16.44 -34.35 -7.01
C ALA A 38 -17.79 -35.07 -6.92
N GLU A 39 -18.90 -34.33 -6.92
CA GLU A 39 -20.24 -34.88 -6.76
C GLU A 39 -21.03 -35.02 -8.08
N ASN A 40 -20.37 -34.86 -9.23
CA ASN A 40 -20.99 -34.90 -10.56
C ASN A 40 -22.23 -33.99 -10.69
N ARG A 41 -22.22 -32.84 -10.01
CA ARG A 41 -23.27 -31.83 -10.09
C ARG A 41 -23.00 -30.88 -11.26
N PRO A 42 -24.03 -30.21 -11.82
CA PRO A 42 -23.81 -29.13 -12.79
C PRO A 42 -22.93 -28.01 -12.19
N MET A 43 -22.16 -27.33 -13.06
CA MET A 43 -21.26 -26.27 -12.61
C MET A 43 -22.03 -25.10 -11.98
N PRO A 44 -21.55 -24.57 -10.84
CA PRO A 44 -22.17 -23.43 -10.18
C PRO A 44 -22.09 -22.16 -11.05
N GLN A 45 -23.05 -21.26 -10.86
CA GLN A 45 -23.03 -19.95 -11.52
C GLN A 45 -21.82 -19.12 -11.03
N LEU A 46 -21.30 -18.29 -11.93
CA LEU A 46 -20.25 -17.33 -11.62
C LEU A 46 -20.80 -16.18 -10.78
N TYR A 47 -19.98 -15.68 -9.87
CA TYR A 47 -20.28 -14.45 -9.13
C TYR A 47 -20.07 -13.24 -10.04
N ASN A 48 -20.77 -12.16 -9.73
CA ASN A 48 -20.74 -10.91 -10.47
C ASN A 48 -20.34 -9.75 -9.55
N SER A 49 -20.32 -8.54 -10.10
CA SER A 49 -19.91 -7.35 -9.34
C SER A 49 -20.78 -7.04 -8.12
N THR A 50 -22.04 -7.49 -8.09
CA THR A 50 -22.95 -7.26 -6.95
C THR A 50 -22.67 -8.20 -5.77
N ASP A 51 -21.94 -9.29 -6.00
CA ASP A 51 -21.55 -10.23 -4.96
C ASP A 51 -20.31 -9.78 -4.19
N ILE A 52 -19.58 -8.78 -4.71
CA ILE A 52 -18.41 -8.19 -4.06
C ILE A 52 -18.87 -7.45 -2.81
N ARG A 53 -18.49 -7.99 -1.64
CA ARG A 53 -18.79 -7.34 -0.37
C ARG A 53 -18.10 -5.96 -0.26
N PRO A 54 -18.69 -5.03 0.49
CA PRO A 54 -18.03 -3.77 0.81
C PRO A 54 -16.70 -3.99 1.56
N LEU A 55 -15.80 -3.02 1.38
CA LEU A 55 -14.57 -2.93 2.14
C LEU A 55 -14.84 -2.62 3.61
N ASN A 56 -14.08 -3.24 4.49
CA ASN A 56 -14.12 -3.00 5.93
C ASN A 56 -12.71 -2.87 6.51
N MET A 57 -12.60 -2.51 7.79
CA MET A 57 -11.30 -2.29 8.44
C MET A 57 -10.44 -3.54 8.59
N ASN A 58 -11.01 -4.73 8.53
CA ASN A 58 -10.22 -5.95 8.53
C ASN A 58 -9.40 -6.08 7.24
N ASP A 59 -9.91 -5.58 6.11
CA ASP A 59 -9.21 -5.60 4.83
C ASP A 59 -7.93 -4.78 4.86
N PHE A 60 -8.01 -3.61 5.49
CA PHE A 60 -6.85 -2.74 5.68
C PHE A 60 -5.87 -3.31 6.70
N LYS A 61 -6.33 -3.98 7.75
CA LYS A 61 -5.44 -4.67 8.72
C LYS A 61 -4.63 -5.77 8.04
N THR A 62 -5.27 -6.64 7.27
CA THR A 62 -4.56 -7.70 6.54
C THR A 62 -3.73 -7.15 5.38
N GLY A 63 -4.19 -6.09 4.71
CA GLY A 63 -3.37 -5.39 3.73
C GLY A 63 -2.09 -4.83 4.35
N HIS A 64 -2.18 -4.29 5.56
CA HIS A 64 -1.06 -3.75 6.32
C HIS A 64 -0.07 -4.84 6.77
N GLU A 65 -0.54 -6.05 7.04
CA GLU A 65 0.35 -7.20 7.30
C GLU A 65 1.14 -7.62 6.06
N GLN A 66 0.66 -7.29 4.85
CA GLN A 66 1.27 -7.70 3.57
C GLN A 66 2.14 -6.62 2.94
N VAL A 67 1.89 -5.35 3.26
CA VAL A 67 2.63 -4.20 2.71
C VAL A 67 3.48 -3.62 3.82
N CYS A 68 4.79 -3.50 3.61
CA CYS A 68 5.70 -2.83 4.53
C CYS A 68 6.04 -1.42 4.05
N ALA A 69 6.49 -0.56 4.98
CA ALA A 69 7.10 0.71 4.62
C ALA A 69 8.32 0.47 3.71
N SER A 70 8.37 1.15 2.57
CA SER A 70 9.50 1.02 1.63
C SER A 70 10.70 1.87 2.02
N VAL A 71 10.49 2.84 2.91
CA VAL A 71 11.52 3.79 3.35
C VAL A 71 11.80 3.57 4.83
N SER A 72 13.04 3.19 5.14
CA SER A 72 13.52 3.10 6.51
C SER A 72 14.11 4.43 6.95
N SER A 73 13.68 4.93 8.12
CA SER A 73 14.25 6.12 8.76
C SER A 73 15.75 5.97 9.02
N ASP A 74 16.21 4.74 9.27
CA ASP A 74 17.58 4.46 9.70
C ASP A 74 18.51 4.16 8.51
N SER A 75 18.00 4.29 7.27
CA SER A 75 18.82 4.08 6.07
C SER A 75 19.83 5.22 5.90
N SER A 76 21.04 4.89 5.45
CA SER A 76 22.09 5.89 5.14
C SER A 76 21.57 6.98 4.20
N ASN A 77 20.79 6.59 3.19
CA ASN A 77 20.20 7.51 2.22
C ASN A 77 19.22 8.50 2.88
N MET A 78 18.42 8.06 3.86
CA MET A 78 17.50 8.95 4.56
C MET A 78 18.26 9.93 5.47
N ASN A 79 19.31 9.47 6.13
CA ASN A 79 20.16 10.32 6.96
C ASN A 79 20.86 11.42 6.14
N GLU A 80 21.36 11.09 4.95
CA GLU A 80 21.96 12.06 4.03
C GLU A 80 20.94 13.10 3.55
N LEU A 81 19.71 12.68 3.23
CA LEU A 81 18.63 13.59 2.86
C LEU A 81 18.21 14.52 3.99
N GLN A 82 18.18 14.01 5.23
CA GLN A 82 17.90 14.83 6.41
C GLN A 82 18.99 15.88 6.63
N GLN A 83 20.27 15.49 6.59
CA GLN A 83 21.39 16.44 6.69
C GLN A 83 21.34 17.49 5.58
N TRP A 84 21.03 17.08 4.35
CA TRP A 84 20.84 18.03 3.26
C TRP A 84 19.70 19.01 3.54
N ASN A 85 18.56 18.52 4.05
CA ASN A 85 17.41 19.35 4.39
C ASN A 85 17.73 20.33 5.54
N GLU A 86 18.49 19.93 6.56
CA GLU A 86 18.92 20.82 7.65
C GLU A 86 19.84 21.94 7.17
N LEU A 87 20.67 21.66 6.16
CA LEU A 87 21.59 22.66 5.60
C LEU A 87 20.90 23.58 4.59
N TYR A 88 20.05 23.04 3.72
CA TYR A 88 19.57 23.73 2.51
C TYR A 88 18.06 23.87 2.41
N GLY A 89 17.31 23.12 3.21
CA GLY A 89 15.85 23.11 3.21
C GLY A 89 15.25 24.37 3.83
N GLU A 90 13.93 24.34 4.01
CA GLU A 90 13.19 25.45 4.58
C GLU A 90 13.56 25.67 6.05
N GLY A 91 14.10 26.85 6.38
CA GLY A 91 14.65 27.14 7.71
C GLY A 91 16.08 26.64 7.94
N GLY A 92 16.78 26.21 6.88
CA GLY A 92 18.14 25.68 6.96
C GLY A 92 19.16 26.66 7.55
N SER A 93 20.16 26.10 8.23
CA SER A 93 21.18 26.86 8.97
C SER A 93 22.20 27.58 8.07
N ARG A 94 22.25 27.23 6.77
CA ARG A 94 23.23 27.80 5.85
C ARG A 94 22.85 29.25 5.52
N LYS A 95 23.64 30.18 6.06
CA LYS A 95 23.54 31.62 5.73
C LYS A 95 23.62 31.79 4.21
N LYS A 96 22.60 32.38 3.59
CA LYS A 96 22.65 32.81 2.19
C LYS A 96 23.78 33.84 2.07
N THR A 97 24.90 33.47 1.46
CA THR A 97 25.96 34.42 1.11
C THR A 97 25.37 35.41 0.10
N SER A 98 25.28 36.68 0.47
CA SER A 98 24.95 37.75 -0.47
C SER A 98 26.09 37.85 -1.48
N LEU A 99 25.82 37.52 -2.74
CA LEU A 99 26.79 37.70 -3.82
C LEU A 99 27.07 39.20 -3.98
N SER A 100 28.33 39.60 -3.83
CA SER A 100 28.79 40.99 -3.85
C SER A 100 28.74 41.66 -5.24
N TYR A 101 28.15 41.01 -6.24
CA TYR A 101 28.11 41.50 -7.62
C TYR A 101 27.07 42.62 -7.85
N PHE A 102 26.20 42.87 -6.87
CA PHE A 102 25.22 43.97 -6.88
C PHE A 102 25.61 45.12 -5.95
N MET A 103 26.91 45.39 -5.78
CA MET A 103 27.41 46.63 -5.17
C MET A 103 27.87 47.61 -6.25
#